data_AF-A0A7X9JFI3-F1
#
_entry.id   AF-A0A7X9JFI3-F1
#
_cell.length_a   1.000
_cell.length_b   1.000
_cell.length_c   1.000
_cell.angle_alpha   90.00
_cell.angle_beta   90.00
_cell.angle_gamma   90.00
#
_symmetry.space_group_name_H-M   'P 1'
#
loop_
_entity.id
_entity.type
_entity.pdbx_description
1 polymer ?
#
loop_
_entity_poly.entity_id
_entity_poly.type
_entity_poly.pdbx_seq_one_letter_code
_entity_poly.pdbx_strand_id
1 'polypeptide(L)'
;DIMDLVLKAIAGNGFRELPDMLPHIRLDRNISPGIMEEILNTRTVSVSRLRTVTDCVVMLASWFYDMNYAPTRKLAEDRLLLQRIKEALPDTEGMRNMLDDIKNIGSSTGGNSIRKENVS
;
A
#
# COMPACT_ATOMS: atom_id res chain seq x y z
N ASP A 1 -7.09 2.62 -13.09
CA ASP A 1 -7.71 1.99 -11.89
C ASP A 1 -7.82 3.05 -10.79
N ILE A 2 -8.50 2.74 -9.68
CA ILE A 2 -8.74 3.69 -8.58
C ILE A 2 -7.44 4.11 -7.86
N MET A 3 -6.41 3.24 -7.80
CA MET A 3 -5.11 3.57 -7.17
C MET A 3 -4.37 4.64 -7.97
N ASP A 4 -4.27 4.45 -9.28
CA ASP A 4 -3.60 5.39 -10.18
C ASP A 4 -4.29 6.77 -10.16
N LEU A 5 -5.63 6.79 -10.14
CA LEU A 5 -6.43 8.02 -10.04
C LEU A 5 -6.13 8.76 -8.73
N VAL A 6 -6.20 8.06 -7.59
CA VAL A 6 -5.94 8.68 -6.28
C VAL A 6 -4.49 9.18 -6.20
N LEU A 7 -3.50 8.37 -6.59
CA LEU A 7 -2.08 8.74 -6.58
C LEU A 7 -1.77 9.93 -7.49
N LYS A 8 -2.45 10.07 -8.65
CA LYS A 8 -2.33 11.26 -9.51
C LYS A 8 -2.89 12.50 -8.83
N ALA A 9 -4.01 12.38 -8.12
CA ALA A 9 -4.60 13.50 -7.38
C ALA A 9 -3.68 13.97 -6.24
N ILE A 10 -2.95 13.05 -5.58
CA ILE A 10 -1.94 13.42 -4.56
C ILE A 10 -0.82 14.25 -5.19
N ALA A 11 -0.29 13.80 -6.32
CA ALA A 11 0.87 14.39 -6.96
C ALA A 11 0.57 15.71 -7.70
N GLY A 12 -0.59 15.82 -8.35
CA GLY A 12 -0.91 16.90 -9.28
C GLY A 12 -1.44 18.20 -8.66
N ASN A 13 -2.12 18.13 -7.51
CA ASN A 13 -2.57 19.32 -6.78
C ASN A 13 -2.97 19.07 -5.32
N GLY A 14 -2.54 17.92 -4.75
CA GLY A 14 -2.54 17.68 -3.30
C GLY A 14 -3.92 17.74 -2.66
N PHE A 15 -4.94 17.19 -3.32
CA PHE A 15 -6.26 17.02 -2.70
C PHE A 15 -6.95 18.33 -2.23
N ARG A 16 -6.70 19.47 -2.89
CA ARG A 16 -7.37 20.74 -2.53
C ARG A 16 -8.90 20.68 -2.55
N GLU A 17 -9.48 19.78 -3.36
CA GLU A 17 -10.93 19.53 -3.44
C GLU A 17 -11.41 18.37 -2.53
N LEU A 18 -10.50 17.64 -1.86
CA LEU A 18 -10.90 16.59 -0.92
C LEU A 18 -11.74 17.10 0.25
N PRO A 19 -11.48 18.27 0.85
CA PRO A 19 -12.31 18.73 1.95
C PRO A 19 -13.79 18.84 1.58
N ASP A 20 -14.09 19.14 0.31
CA ASP A 20 -15.47 19.21 -0.19
C ASP A 20 -16.06 17.81 -0.44
N MET A 21 -15.25 16.85 -0.90
CA MET A 21 -15.69 15.48 -1.20
C MET A 21 -15.70 14.53 0.01
N LEU A 22 -14.76 14.71 0.93
CA LEU A 22 -14.51 13.89 2.12
C LEU A 22 -14.24 14.82 3.32
N PRO A 23 -15.26 15.51 3.84
CA PRO A 23 -15.10 16.55 4.87
C PRO A 23 -14.51 16.06 6.20
N HIS A 24 -14.52 14.74 6.42
CA HIS A 24 -13.94 14.11 7.61
C HIS A 24 -12.47 13.72 7.45
N ILE A 25 -11.90 13.87 6.25
CA ILE A 25 -10.50 13.57 5.96
C ILE A 25 -9.70 14.86 5.96
N ARG A 26 -8.71 14.90 6.86
CA ARG A 26 -7.74 15.98 6.96
C ARG A 26 -6.61 15.76 5.97
N LEU A 27 -6.05 16.85 5.46
CA LEU A 27 -4.90 16.83 4.54
C LEU A 27 -3.55 16.66 5.25
N ASP A 28 -3.55 16.32 6.54
CA ASP A 28 -2.33 16.11 7.31
C ASP A 28 -1.55 14.87 6.82
N ARG A 29 -0.24 14.97 6.92
CA ARG A 29 0.70 13.88 6.56
C ARG A 29 0.95 12.90 7.72
N ASN A 30 0.24 13.05 8.83
CA ASN A 30 0.34 12.17 9.98
C ASN A 30 -0.58 10.97 9.83
N ILE A 31 -0.14 9.82 10.33
CA ILE A 31 -0.99 8.65 10.43
C ILE A 31 -1.86 8.74 11.69
N SER A 32 -3.12 8.32 11.60
CA SER A 32 -3.99 8.24 12.77
C SER A 32 -3.52 7.14 13.74
N PRO A 33 -3.69 7.36 15.07
CA PRO A 33 -3.31 6.37 16.07
C PRO A 33 -3.90 4.98 15.82
N GLY A 34 -3.05 3.96 15.92
CA GLY A 34 -3.44 2.54 15.80
C GLY A 34 -3.72 2.05 14.37
N ILE A 35 -3.63 2.89 13.33
CA ILE A 35 -3.78 2.45 11.94
C ILE A 35 -2.61 1.55 11.51
N MET A 36 -1.38 1.96 11.85
CA MET A 36 -0.18 1.18 11.49
C MET A 36 -0.19 -0.19 12.17
N GLU A 37 -0.57 -0.23 13.45
CA GLU A 37 -0.71 -1.49 14.19
C GLU A 37 -1.77 -2.40 13.57
N GLU A 38 -2.93 -1.85 13.20
CA GLU A 38 -4.00 -2.62 12.54
C GLU A 38 -3.50 -3.25 11.22
N ILE A 39 -2.78 -2.50 10.40
CA ILE A 39 -2.30 -2.97 9.10
C ILE A 39 -1.18 -4.00 9.26
N LEU A 40 -0.22 -3.77 10.16
CA LEU A 40 0.84 -4.75 10.39
C LEU A 40 0.29 -6.07 10.93
N ASN A 41 -0.80 -6.02 11.71
CA ASN A 41 -1.42 -7.22 12.29
C ASN A 41 -2.42 -7.92 11.35
N THR A 42 -3.18 -7.16 10.56
CA THR A 42 -4.33 -7.68 9.79
C THR A 42 -4.19 -7.53 8.29
N ARG A 43 -3.18 -6.79 7.81
CA ARG A 43 -2.95 -6.42 6.40
C ARG A 43 -4.08 -5.62 5.76
N THR A 44 -5.01 -5.13 6.56
CA THR A 44 -6.14 -4.31 6.13
C THR A 44 -6.38 -3.18 7.14
N VAL A 45 -7.27 -2.26 6.78
CA VAL A 45 -7.70 -1.18 7.66
C VAL A 45 -9.17 -0.87 7.45
N SER A 46 -9.89 -0.65 8.54
CA SER A 46 -11.28 -0.21 8.46
C SER A 46 -11.39 1.21 7.89
N VAL A 47 -12.20 1.37 6.84
CA VAL A 47 -12.49 2.67 6.21
C VAL A 47 -13.07 3.69 7.20
N SER A 48 -13.82 3.23 8.21
CA SER A 48 -14.41 4.12 9.23
C SER A 48 -13.37 4.79 10.14
N ARG A 49 -12.13 4.28 10.16
CA ARG A 49 -11.03 4.82 10.96
C ARG A 49 -10.16 5.82 10.21
N LEU A 50 -10.33 5.97 8.89
CA LEU A 50 -9.54 6.92 8.10
C LEU A 50 -9.90 8.35 8.49
N ARG A 51 -8.88 9.15 8.83
CA ARG A 51 -9.03 10.56 9.19
C ARG A 51 -8.05 11.46 8.45
N THR A 52 -7.01 10.91 7.85
CA THR A 52 -5.96 11.66 7.18
C THR A 52 -5.72 11.16 5.76
N VAL A 53 -5.13 12.01 4.92
CA VAL A 53 -4.64 11.59 3.61
C VAL A 53 -3.61 10.46 3.75
N THR A 54 -2.75 10.50 4.76
CA THR A 54 -1.79 9.41 5.01
C THR A 54 -2.51 8.11 5.31
N ASP A 55 -3.60 8.11 6.09
CA ASP A 55 -4.40 6.89 6.33
C ASP A 55 -4.93 6.30 5.01
N CYS A 56 -5.40 7.15 4.11
CA CYS A 56 -5.86 6.72 2.78
C CYS A 56 -4.71 6.10 1.96
N VAL A 57 -3.54 6.73 1.91
CA VAL A 57 -2.39 6.20 1.15
C VAL A 57 -1.89 4.88 1.73
N VAL A 58 -1.89 4.76 3.05
CA VAL A 58 -1.53 3.53 3.77
C VAL A 58 -2.55 2.41 3.49
N MET A 59 -3.85 2.71 3.45
CA MET A 59 -4.88 1.77 3.00
C MET A 59 -4.64 1.32 1.55
N LEU A 60 -4.32 2.24 0.64
CA LEU A 60 -3.98 1.89 -0.75
C LEU A 60 -2.77 0.94 -0.80
N ALA A 61 -1.75 1.18 0.03
CA ALA A 61 -0.60 0.29 0.13
C ALA A 61 -1.01 -1.12 0.61
N SER A 62 -1.95 -1.22 1.56
CA SER A 62 -2.40 -2.51 2.07
C SER A 62 -3.05 -3.39 0.99
N TRP A 63 -3.61 -2.81 -0.07
CA TRP A 63 -4.20 -3.60 -1.16
C TRP A 63 -3.17 -4.46 -1.92
N PHE A 64 -1.88 -4.11 -1.84
CA PHE A 64 -0.83 -4.96 -2.41
C PHE A 64 -0.74 -6.32 -1.71
N TYR A 65 -1.19 -6.44 -0.45
CA TYR A 65 -1.30 -7.73 0.24
C TYR A 65 -2.32 -8.66 -0.44
N ASP A 66 -3.38 -8.10 -1.01
CA ASP A 66 -4.46 -8.87 -1.65
C ASP A 66 -4.25 -9.07 -3.16
N MET A 67 -3.26 -8.40 -3.76
CA MET A 67 -2.97 -8.48 -5.20
C MET A 67 -2.34 -9.83 -5.60
N ASN A 68 -3.17 -10.87 -5.61
CA ASN A 68 -2.77 -12.23 -5.97
C ASN A 68 -2.87 -12.53 -7.47
N TYR A 69 -3.55 -11.69 -8.25
CA TYR A 69 -3.73 -11.87 -9.69
C TYR A 69 -2.55 -11.27 -10.48
N ALA A 70 -1.85 -12.11 -11.25
CA ALA A 70 -0.61 -11.73 -11.93
C ALA A 70 -0.74 -10.55 -12.91
N PRO A 71 -1.80 -10.44 -13.74
CA PRO A 71 -1.99 -9.26 -14.60
C PRO A 71 -2.14 -7.95 -13.81
N THR A 72 -2.82 -7.97 -12.66
CA THR A 72 -2.95 -6.78 -11.80
C THR A 72 -1.61 -6.38 -11.20
N ARG A 73 -0.80 -7.34 -10.75
CA ARG A 73 0.56 -7.07 -10.26
C ARG A 73 1.44 -6.44 -11.34
N LYS A 74 1.47 -7.04 -12.53
CA LYS A 74 2.21 -6.49 -13.66
C LYS A 74 1.78 -5.06 -13.99
N LEU A 75 0.47 -4.79 -14.00
CA LEU A 75 -0.04 -3.44 -14.24
C LEU A 75 0.39 -2.45 -13.15
N ALA A 76 0.41 -2.88 -11.88
CA ALA A 76 0.87 -2.05 -10.77
C ALA A 76 2.37 -1.74 -10.85
N GLU A 77 3.18 -2.71 -11.28
CA GLU A 77 4.61 -2.56 -11.55
C GLU A 77 4.86 -1.62 -12.74
N ASP A 78 4.21 -1.85 -13.87
CA ASP A 78 4.35 -1.05 -15.09
C ASP A 78 3.98 0.45 -14.84
N ARG A 79 3.11 0.71 -13.86
CA ARG A 79 2.68 2.06 -13.44
C ARG A 79 3.44 2.62 -12.23
N LEU A 80 4.44 1.90 -11.73
CA LEU A 80 5.25 2.27 -10.56
C LEU A 80 4.39 2.63 -9.32
N LEU A 81 3.27 1.95 -9.12
CA LEU A 81 2.29 2.32 -8.09
C LEU A 81 2.89 2.25 -6.68
N LEU A 82 3.68 1.21 -6.38
CA LEU A 82 4.33 1.06 -5.07
C LEU A 82 5.37 2.16 -4.81
N GLN A 83 6.09 2.58 -5.85
CA GLN A 83 7.04 3.71 -5.75
C GLN A 83 6.31 5.02 -5.47
N ARG A 84 5.21 5.28 -6.18
CA ARG A 84 4.40 6.49 -5.99
C ARG A 84 3.73 6.54 -4.61
N ILE A 85 3.35 5.38 -4.07
CA ILE A 85 2.91 5.25 -2.68
C ILE A 85 4.05 5.62 -1.72
N LYS A 86 5.25 5.07 -1.92
CA LYS A 86 6.43 5.41 -1.11
C LYS A 86 6.71 6.92 -1.12
N GLU A 87 6.61 7.57 -2.27
CA GLU A 87 6.82 9.02 -2.40
C GLU A 87 5.73 9.86 -1.71
N ALA A 88 4.51 9.32 -1.57
CA ALA A 88 3.39 10.00 -0.92
C ALA A 88 3.35 9.83 0.61
N LEU A 89 4.03 8.80 1.14
CA LEU A 89 4.07 8.48 2.57
C LEU A 89 5.21 9.21 3.31
N PRO A 90 5.04 9.51 4.60
CA PRO A 90 6.14 9.98 5.44
C PRO A 90 7.20 8.89 5.62
N ASP A 91 8.47 9.27 5.67
CA ASP A 91 9.58 8.32 5.87
C ASP A 91 9.76 7.95 7.35
N THR A 92 8.90 7.05 7.83
CA THR A 92 8.98 6.49 9.19
C THR A 92 9.31 5.00 9.17
N GLU A 93 9.81 4.47 10.28
CA GLU A 93 10.17 3.05 10.40
C GLU A 93 9.00 2.11 10.07
N GLY A 94 7.81 2.40 10.60
CA GLY A 94 6.61 1.61 10.31
C GLY A 94 6.26 1.59 8.81
N MET A 95 6.42 2.72 8.11
CA MET A 95 6.18 2.80 6.67
C MET A 95 7.21 1.98 5.88
N ARG A 96 8.48 2.06 6.26
CA ARG A 96 9.54 1.26 5.64
C ARG A 96 9.29 -0.23 5.82
N ASN A 97 8.97 -0.65 7.04
CA ASN A 97 8.68 -2.05 7.35
C ASN A 97 7.49 -2.58 6.53
N MET A 98 6.39 -1.82 6.44
CA MET A 98 5.23 -2.19 5.62
C MET A 98 5.60 -2.30 4.13
N LEU A 99 6.31 -1.31 3.58
CA LEU A 99 6.71 -1.30 2.17
C LEU A 99 7.67 -2.46 1.82
N ASP A 100 8.55 -2.84 2.75
CA ASP A 100 9.46 -3.95 2.55
C ASP A 100 8.75 -5.31 2.68
N ASP A 101 7.80 -5.45 3.60
CA ASP A 101 6.92 -6.64 3.67
C ASP A 101 6.14 -6.84 2.36
N ILE A 102 5.55 -5.77 1.81
CA ILE A 102 4.85 -5.80 0.51
C ILE A 102 5.77 -6.29 -0.62
N LYS A 103 7.02 -5.81 -0.70
CA LYS A 103 7.97 -6.26 -1.74
C LYS A 103 8.32 -7.74 -1.59
N ASN A 104 8.51 -8.19 -0.35
CA ASN A 104 8.97 -9.55 -0.06
C ASN A 104 7.93 -10.62 -0.41
N ILE A 105 6.63 -10.27 -0.41
CA ILE A 105 5.54 -11.16 -0.86
C ILE A 105 5.71 -11.56 -2.34
N GLY A 106 6.11 -10.63 -3.20
CA GLY A 106 6.30 -10.88 -4.63
C GLY A 106 7.53 -11.73 -4.96
N SER A 107 8.57 -11.68 -4.12
CA SER A 107 9.83 -12.41 -4.32
C SER A 107 9.83 -13.84 -3.76
N SER A 108 8.79 -14.23 -3.01
CA SER A 108 8.71 -15.55 -2.36
C SER A 108 8.20 -16.68 -3.26
N THR A 109 7.79 -16.41 -4.51
CA THR A 109 7.24 -17.42 -5.44
C THR A 109 8.26 -17.94 -6.48
N GLY A 110 9.55 -17.95 -6.15
CA GLY A 110 10.64 -18.37 -7.06
C GLY A 110 11.47 -19.56 -6.57
N GLY A 111 10.97 -20.38 -5.64
CA GLY A 111 11.75 -21.42 -4.97
C GLY A 111 11.03 -22.75 -4.83
N ASN A 112 10.54 -23.34 -5.93
CA ASN A 112 10.23 -24.77 -5.93
C ASN A 112 10.63 -25.39 -7.27
N SER A 113 11.86 -25.90 -7.33
CA SER A 113 12.27 -26.87 -8.35
C SER A 113 13.33 -27.82 -7.78
N ILE A 114 12.85 -28.99 -7.38
CA ILE A 114 13.43 -30.34 -7.54
C ILE A 114 14.95 -30.48 -7.30
N ARG A 115 15.33 -31.31 -6.32
CA ARG A 115 16.29 -32.40 -6.53
C ARG A 115 16.28 -33.48 -5.43
N LYS A 116 15.79 -34.64 -5.87
CA LYS A 116 16.23 -36.03 -5.63
C LYS A 116 16.01 -36.66 -4.26
N GLU A 117 14.98 -37.51 -4.23
CA GLU A 117 15.08 -38.85 -3.67
C GLU A 117 16.45 -39.46 -3.98
N ASN A 118 17.18 -39.80 -2.93
CA ASN A 118 18.15 -40.89 -2.98
C ASN A 118 17.75 -41.87 -1.88
N VAL A 119 17.08 -42.92 -2.34
CA VAL A 119 17.07 -44.22 -1.67
C VAL A 119 18.52 -44.71 -1.61
N SER A 120 18.96 -45.11 -0.43
CA SER A 120 19.98 -46.15 -0.28
C SER A 120 19.75 -46.90 1.01
#